data_AF-A0A6N0NU05-F1
#
_entry.id   AF-A0A6N0NU05-F1
#
_cell.length_a   1.000
_cell.length_b   1.000
_cell.length_c   1.000
_cell.angle_alpha   90.00
_cell.angle_beta   90.00
_cell.angle_gamma   90.00
#
_symmetry.space_group_name_H-M   'P 1'
#
loop_
_entity.id
_entity.type
_entity.pdbx_description
1 polymer ?
#
loop_
_entity_poly.entity_id
_entity_poly.type
_entity_poly.pdbx_seq_one_letter_code
_entity_poly.pdbx_strand_id
1 'polypeptide(L)'
;MESINLLSASDVLIEEADNLIEKGDVLQAPEKYYKAAEEAIKLLVKTLNLKDVIEKVKEEGYWSLGVLHDAVIEIAKRLRDEEIIDLWKSAVVILTVNLPKDILAIEAEKVKKLVELSDKTANLRVD
;
A
#
# COMPACT_ATOMS: atom_id res chain seq x y z
N MET A 1 -10.45 14.40 20.77
CA MET A 1 -9.63 13.19 20.95
C MET A 1 -8.56 13.26 19.89
N GLU A 2 -7.30 13.46 20.28
CA GLU A 2 -6.20 13.20 19.34
C GLU A 2 -6.21 11.71 19.07
N SER A 3 -6.68 11.33 17.88
CA SER A 3 -6.43 10.02 17.31
C SER A 3 -4.92 9.83 17.29
N ILE A 4 -4.41 8.90 18.08
CA ILE A 4 -3.01 8.49 18.04
C ILE A 4 -2.77 8.03 16.60
N ASN A 5 -2.11 8.85 15.78
CA ASN A 5 -1.58 8.42 14.49
C ASN A 5 -0.47 7.43 14.83
N LEU A 6 -0.83 6.16 14.95
CA LEU A 6 0.14 5.09 15.00
C LEU A 6 0.85 5.13 13.64
N LEU A 7 2.07 5.66 13.60
CA LEU A 7 2.94 5.55 12.43
C LEU A 7 2.98 4.08 12.02
N SER A 8 2.32 3.78 10.91
CA SER A 8 2.31 2.44 10.35
C SER A 8 3.69 2.14 9.76
N ALA A 9 3.98 0.87 9.52
CA ALA A 9 5.18 0.52 8.75
C ALA A 9 5.17 1.18 7.36
N SER A 10 3.99 1.42 6.80
CA SER A 10 3.81 2.11 5.52
C SER A 10 4.24 3.57 5.58
N ASP A 11 3.92 4.30 6.65
CA ASP A 11 4.30 5.72 6.78
C ASP A 11 5.81 5.93 6.78
N VAL A 12 6.54 5.10 7.55
CA VAL A 12 8.00 5.13 7.60
C VAL A 12 8.60 4.84 6.21
N LEU A 13 8.01 3.90 5.47
CA LEU A 13 8.46 3.56 4.12
C LEU A 13 8.19 4.69 3.12
N ILE A 14 7.09 5.42 3.25
CA ILE A 14 6.81 6.62 2.44
C ILE A 14 7.86 7.68 2.72
N GLU A 15 8.16 7.98 3.98
CA GLU A 15 9.17 8.98 4.34
C GLU A 15 10.56 8.61 3.80
N GLU A 16 10.95 7.34 3.90
CA GLU A 16 12.19 6.84 3.29
C GLU A 16 12.19 7.01 1.77
N ALA A 17 11.07 6.68 1.09
CA ALA A 17 10.94 6.79 -0.36
C ALA A 17 10.99 8.25 -0.84
N ASP A 18 10.33 9.17 -0.14
CA ASP A 18 10.36 10.61 -0.40
C ASP A 18 11.79 11.16 -0.27
N ASN A 19 12.50 10.79 0.80
CA ASN A 19 13.90 11.18 0.98
C ASN A 19 14.82 10.65 -0.15
N LEU A 20 14.55 9.46 -0.68
CA LEU A 20 15.33 8.86 -1.77
C LEU A 20 15.06 9.57 -3.11
N ILE A 21 13.79 9.82 -3.44
CA ILE A 21 13.43 10.48 -4.71
C ILE A 21 13.92 11.93 -4.73
N GLU A 22 13.89 12.64 -3.59
CA GLU A 22 14.47 13.98 -3.46
C GLU A 22 15.95 14.01 -3.84
N LYS A 23 16.72 13.03 -3.35
CA LYS A 23 18.14 12.82 -3.66
C LYS A 23 18.39 12.31 -5.09
N GLY A 24 17.34 12.03 -5.85
CA GLY A 24 17.42 11.52 -7.22
C GLY A 24 17.66 10.02 -7.32
N ASP A 25 17.48 9.26 -6.23
CA ASP A 25 17.60 7.81 -6.24
C ASP A 25 16.32 7.17 -6.80
N VAL A 26 16.28 7.08 -8.14
CA VAL A 26 15.17 6.46 -8.89
C VAL A 26 15.23 4.93 -8.92
N LEU A 27 16.22 4.31 -8.27
CA LEU A 27 16.33 2.86 -8.18
C LEU A 27 15.75 2.34 -6.85
N GLN A 28 16.09 2.96 -5.72
CA GLN A 28 15.63 2.52 -4.41
C GLN A 28 14.28 3.12 -4.01
N ALA A 29 13.96 4.35 -4.43
CA ALA A 29 12.67 4.97 -4.09
C ALA A 29 11.47 4.13 -4.56
N PRO A 30 11.44 3.58 -5.79
CA PRO A 30 10.35 2.71 -6.24
C PRO A 30 10.09 1.50 -5.34
N GLU A 31 11.16 0.82 -4.90
CA GLU A 31 11.03 -0.35 -4.02
C GLU A 31 10.39 0.00 -2.68
N LYS A 32 10.73 1.17 -2.12
CA LYS A 32 10.17 1.67 -0.87
C LYS A 32 8.70 2.06 -0.99
N TYR A 33 8.33 2.75 -2.08
CA TYR A 33 6.91 3.02 -2.37
C TYR A 33 6.09 1.75 -2.52
N TYR A 34 6.58 0.77 -3.30
CA TYR A 34 5.89 -0.50 -3.44
C TYR A 34 5.75 -1.22 -2.09
N LYS A 35 6.79 -1.22 -1.26
CA LYS A 35 6.73 -1.84 0.07
C LYS A 35 5.73 -1.13 0.99
N ALA A 36 5.62 0.20 0.91
CA ALA A 36 4.62 0.95 1.65
C ALA A 36 3.20 0.53 1.25
N ALA A 37 2.94 0.40 -0.05
CA ALA A 37 1.67 -0.11 -0.57
C ALA A 37 1.39 -1.55 -0.10
N GLU A 38 2.38 -2.44 -0.17
CA GLU A 38 2.26 -3.83 0.29
C GLU A 38 1.85 -3.91 1.77
N GLU A 39 2.53 -3.17 2.64
CA GLU A 39 2.18 -3.15 4.07
C GLU A 39 0.81 -2.51 4.33
N ALA A 40 0.40 -1.52 3.53
CA ALA A 40 -0.93 -0.90 3.62
C ALA A 40 -2.03 -1.91 3.28
N ILE A 41 -1.84 -2.72 2.23
CA ILE A 41 -2.77 -3.80 1.85
C ILE A 41 -2.81 -4.87 2.95
N LYS A 42 -1.67 -5.30 3.49
CA LYS A 42 -1.64 -6.28 4.59
C LYS A 42 -2.38 -5.77 5.83
N LEU A 43 -2.22 -4.49 6.16
CA LEU A 43 -2.95 -3.85 7.25
C LEU A 43 -4.46 -3.89 6.97
N LEU A 44 -4.90 -3.50 5.77
CA LEU A 44 -6.32 -3.57 5.38
C LEU A 44 -6.89 -4.99 5.46
N VAL A 45 -6.16 -6.01 5.00
CA VAL A 45 -6.60 -7.42 5.13
C VAL A 45 -6.85 -7.80 6.58
N LYS A 46 -5.92 -7.45 7.47
CA LYS A 46 -6.04 -7.71 8.92
C LYS A 46 -7.19 -6.91 9.52
N THR A 47 -7.23 -5.61 9.24
CA THR A 47 -8.23 -4.68 9.74
C THR A 47 -9.63 -5.06 9.30
N LEU A 48 -9.84 -5.54 8.07
CA LEU A 48 -11.16 -5.95 7.57
C LEU A 48 -11.50 -7.41 7.90
N ASN A 49 -10.55 -8.15 8.45
CA ASN A 49 -10.65 -9.58 8.77
C ASN A 49 -11.05 -10.41 7.54
N LEU A 50 -10.31 -10.25 6.44
CA LEU A 50 -10.55 -10.99 5.19
C LEU A 50 -9.96 -12.40 5.31
N LYS A 51 -10.75 -13.31 5.90
CA LYS A 51 -10.30 -14.67 6.27
C LYS A 51 -9.78 -15.47 5.08
N ASP A 52 -10.47 -15.42 3.95
CA ASP A 52 -10.09 -16.19 2.75
C ASP A 52 -8.70 -15.78 2.24
N VAL A 53 -8.38 -14.49 2.26
CA VAL A 53 -7.04 -13.97 1.92
C VAL A 53 -6.00 -14.43 2.94
N ILE A 54 -6.33 -14.36 4.24
CA ILE A 54 -5.45 -14.81 5.32
C ILE A 54 -5.14 -16.31 5.21
N GLU A 55 -6.13 -17.13 4.88
CA GLU A 55 -5.96 -18.57 4.67
C GLU A 55 -5.09 -18.85 3.44
N LYS A 56 -5.34 -18.18 2.32
CA LYS A 56 -4.51 -18.29 1.11
C LYS A 56 -3.04 -17.97 1.37
N VAL A 57 -2.76 -16.88 2.09
CA VAL A 57 -1.38 -16.50 2.48
C VAL A 57 -0.73 -17.57 3.36
N LYS A 58 -1.48 -18.19 4.27
CA LYS A 58 -0.96 -19.27 5.14
C LYS A 58 -0.61 -20.51 4.33
N GLU A 59 -1.41 -20.85 3.32
CA GLU A 59 -1.15 -21.98 2.43
C GLU A 59 0.05 -21.73 1.51
N GLU A 60 0.17 -20.54 0.93
CA GLU A 60 1.31 -20.18 0.08
C GLU A 60 2.60 -19.94 0.88
N GLY A 61 2.48 -19.53 2.15
CA GLY A 61 3.60 -19.23 3.05
C GLY A 61 4.22 -17.83 2.85
N TYR A 62 3.73 -17.05 1.89
CA TYR A 62 4.20 -15.69 1.61
C TYR A 62 3.11 -14.86 0.92
N TRP A 63 3.34 -13.54 0.80
CA TRP A 63 2.48 -12.63 0.04
C TRP A 63 3.02 -12.51 -1.38
N SER A 64 2.49 -13.29 -2.31
CA SER A 64 2.79 -13.12 -3.73
C SER A 64 2.12 -11.87 -4.30
N LEU A 65 2.63 -11.33 -5.41
CA LEU A 65 1.99 -10.21 -6.11
C LEU A 65 0.54 -10.56 -6.51
N GLY A 66 0.29 -11.81 -6.90
CA GLY A 66 -1.05 -12.31 -7.21
C GLY A 66 -1.97 -12.32 -5.99
N VAL A 67 -1.49 -12.79 -4.84
CA VAL A 67 -2.25 -12.75 -3.58
C VAL A 67 -2.56 -11.31 -3.14
N LEU A 68 -1.59 -10.40 -3.24
CA LEU A 68 -1.81 -8.99 -2.94
C LEU A 68 -2.86 -8.36 -3.87
N HIS A 69 -2.83 -8.71 -5.16
CA HIS A 69 -3.83 -8.26 -6.11
C HIS A 69 -5.23 -8.80 -5.77
N ASP A 70 -5.35 -10.09 -5.47
CA ASP A 70 -6.63 -10.69 -5.04
C ASP A 70 -7.16 -10.03 -3.76
N ALA A 71 -6.26 -9.72 -2.81
CA ALA A 71 -6.60 -9.00 -1.60
C ALA A 71 -7.16 -7.60 -1.89
N VAL A 72 -6.54 -6.86 -2.82
CA VAL A 72 -7.00 -5.54 -3.26
C VAL A 72 -8.42 -5.61 -3.84
N ILE A 73 -8.72 -6.60 -4.66
CA ILE A 73 -10.07 -6.80 -5.21
C ILE A 73 -11.09 -7.04 -4.09
N GLU A 74 -10.75 -7.84 -3.08
CA GLU A 74 -11.65 -8.10 -1.96
C GLU A 74 -11.81 -6.89 -1.03
N ILE A 75 -10.74 -6.12 -0.81
CA ILE A 75 -10.78 -4.85 -0.07
C ILE A 75 -11.71 -3.86 -0.77
N ALA A 76 -11.57 -3.68 -2.08
CA ALA A 76 -12.39 -2.76 -2.88
C ALA A 76 -13.88 -3.09 -2.75
N LYS A 77 -14.24 -4.37 -2.86
CA LYS A 77 -15.62 -4.84 -2.64
C LYS A 77 -16.10 -4.55 -1.22
N ARG A 78 -15.28 -4.83 -0.21
CA ARG A 78 -15.65 -4.68 1.19
C ARG A 78 -15.88 -3.21 1.57
N LEU A 79 -15.04 -2.31 1.07
CA LEU A 79 -15.13 -0.87 1.32
C LEU A 79 -16.05 -0.15 0.34
N ARG A 80 -16.48 -0.82 -0.73
CA ARG A 80 -17.22 -0.23 -1.87
C ARG A 80 -16.46 0.93 -2.50
N ASP A 81 -15.15 0.75 -2.63
CA ASP A 81 -14.22 1.75 -3.16
C ASP A 81 -13.31 1.11 -4.20
N GLU A 82 -13.70 1.26 -5.47
CA GLU A 82 -12.95 0.74 -6.62
C GLU A 82 -11.66 1.53 -6.86
N GLU A 83 -11.51 2.75 -6.32
CA GLU A 83 -10.31 3.58 -6.51
C GLU A 83 -9.07 2.86 -5.98
N ILE A 84 -9.20 2.06 -4.92
CA ILE A 84 -8.14 1.26 -4.32
C ILE A 84 -7.42 0.39 -5.36
N ILE A 85 -8.15 -0.13 -6.35
CA ILE A 85 -7.58 -0.95 -7.42
C ILE A 85 -6.61 -0.12 -8.26
N ASP A 86 -6.98 1.12 -8.59
CA ASP A 86 -6.13 2.01 -9.38
C ASP A 86 -4.93 2.51 -8.57
N LEU A 87 -5.10 2.78 -7.27
CA LEU A 87 -3.97 3.11 -6.39
C LEU A 87 -2.97 1.96 -6.28
N TRP A 88 -3.46 0.71 -6.19
CA TRP A 88 -2.60 -0.48 -6.20
C TRP A 88 -1.88 -0.66 -7.54
N LYS A 89 -2.56 -0.46 -8.68
CA LYS A 89 -1.92 -0.53 -10.00
C LYS A 89 -0.73 0.42 -10.10
N SER A 90 -0.84 1.61 -9.51
CA SER A 90 0.28 2.56 -9.46
C SER A 90 1.49 2.01 -8.70
N ALA A 91 1.29 1.32 -7.57
CA ALA A 91 2.38 0.64 -6.87
C ALA A 91 3.06 -0.42 -7.75
N VAL A 92 2.28 -1.20 -8.51
CA VAL A 92 2.82 -2.21 -9.45
C VAL A 92 3.59 -1.55 -10.60
N VAL A 93 3.08 -0.44 -11.14
CA VAL A 93 3.76 0.33 -12.19
C VAL A 93 5.09 0.87 -11.69
N ILE A 94 5.12 1.46 -10.48
CA ILE A 94 6.34 1.92 -9.84
C ILE A 94 7.38 0.81 -9.72
N LEU A 95 6.97 -0.39 -9.31
CA LEU A 95 7.89 -1.52 -9.12
C LEU A 95 8.44 -2.08 -10.44
N THR A 96 7.61 -2.11 -11.49
CA THR A 96 7.90 -2.89 -12.71
C THR A 96 8.41 -2.06 -13.88
N VAL A 97 8.26 -0.73 -13.83
CA VAL A 97 8.63 0.17 -14.92
C VAL A 97 9.72 1.13 -14.43
N ASN A 98 10.76 1.31 -15.24
CA ASN A 98 11.76 2.35 -15.00
C ASN A 98 11.17 3.72 -15.37
N LEU A 99 10.54 4.39 -14.41
CA LEU A 99 9.86 5.66 -14.61
C LEU A 99 10.83 6.85 -14.55
N PRO A 100 10.65 7.87 -15.40
CA PRO A 100 11.23 9.19 -15.17
C PRO A 100 10.83 9.75 -13.81
N LYS A 101 11.71 10.53 -13.16
CA LYS A 101 11.52 11.02 -11.78
C LYS A 101 10.19 11.77 -11.58
N ASP A 102 9.79 12.58 -12.55
CA ASP A 102 8.53 13.33 -12.55
C ASP A 102 7.31 12.40 -12.60
N ILE A 103 7.35 11.35 -13.42
CA ILE A 103 6.29 10.35 -13.49
C ILE A 103 6.26 9.47 -12.23
N LEU A 104 7.43 9.10 -11.70
CA LEU A 104 7.55 8.38 -10.43
C LEU A 104 6.90 9.16 -9.29
N ALA A 105 7.12 10.48 -9.22
CA ALA A 105 6.50 11.34 -8.21
C ALA A 105 4.96 11.36 -8.34
N ILE A 106 4.42 11.40 -9.57
CA ILE A 106 2.97 11.35 -9.80
C ILE A 106 2.37 10.02 -9.34
N GLU A 107 3.00 8.89 -9.67
CA GLU A 107 2.51 7.58 -9.23
C GLU A 107 2.68 7.39 -7.72
N ALA A 108 3.73 7.96 -7.13
CA ALA A 108 3.98 7.92 -5.68
C ALA A 108 2.85 8.59 -4.88
N GLU A 109 2.27 9.69 -5.37
CA GLU A 109 1.13 10.32 -4.70
C GLU A 109 -0.09 9.39 -4.59
N LYS A 110 -0.29 8.51 -5.58
CA LYS A 110 -1.37 7.50 -5.50
C LYS A 110 -1.06 6.42 -4.47
N VAL A 111 0.22 6.04 -4.32
CA VAL A 111 0.66 5.14 -3.25
C VAL A 111 0.43 5.78 -1.87
N LYS A 112 0.78 7.05 -1.70
CA LYS A 112 0.52 7.79 -0.45
C LYS A 112 -0.97 7.80 -0.11
N LYS A 113 -1.84 8.02 -1.10
CA LYS A 113 -3.29 7.96 -0.91
C LYS A 113 -3.77 6.56 -0.48
N LEU A 114 -3.16 5.48 -0.98
CA LEU A 114 -3.46 4.12 -0.54
C LEU A 114 -3.09 3.89 0.94
N VAL A 115 -1.93 4.40 1.36
CA VAL A 115 -1.49 4.34 2.76
C VAL A 115 -2.47 5.11 3.65
N GLU A 116 -2.80 6.36 3.29
CA GLU A 116 -3.74 7.18 4.06
C GLU A 116 -5.12 6.50 4.22
N LEU A 117 -5.62 5.84 3.17
CA LEU A 117 -6.86 5.08 3.22
C LEU A 117 -6.76 3.89 4.20
N SER A 118 -5.62 3.20 4.20
CA SER A 118 -5.35 2.09 5.12
C SER A 118 -5.38 2.57 6.57
N ASP A 119 -4.70 3.68 6.87
CA ASP A 119 -4.61 4.23 8.22
C ASP A 119 -5.96 4.73 8.72
N LYS A 120 -6.71 5.44 7.86
CA LYS A 120 -8.10 5.86 8.17
C LYS A 120 -8.98 4.65 8.50
N THR A 121 -8.87 3.58 7.71
CA THR A 121 -9.67 2.36 7.92
C THR A 121 -9.28 1.65 9.23
N ALA A 122 -7.99 1.62 9.55
CA ALA A 122 -7.50 1.05 10.81
C ALA A 122 -7.98 1.86 12.02
N ASN A 123 -7.86 3.18 11.98
CA ASN A 123 -8.26 4.07 13.07
C ASN A 123 -9.75 4.00 13.38
N LEU A 124 -10.62 3.91 12.35
CA LEU A 124 -12.08 3.79 12.53
C LEU A 124 -12.53 2.50 13.23
N ARG A 125 -11.67 1.49 13.37
CA ARG A 125 -11.97 0.22 14.07
C ARG A 125 -11.43 0.14 15.50
N VAL A 126 -10.59 1.10 15.89
CA VAL A 126 -10.01 1.14 17.24
C VAL A 126 -10.92 1.88 18.24
N ASP A 127 -11.94 2.58 17.73
CA ASP A 127 -13.06 3.17 18.50
C ASP A 127 -14.23 2.17 18.70
#